data_AF-A0A396BM30-F1
#
_entry.id   AF-A0A396BM30-F1
#
_cell.length_a   1.000
_cell.length_b   1.000
_cell.length_c   1.000
_cell.angle_alpha   90.00
_cell.angle_beta   90.00
_cell.angle_gamma   90.00
#
_symmetry.space_group_name_H-M   'P 1'
#
loop_
_entity.id
_entity.type
_entity.pdbx_description
1 polymer ?
#
loop_
_entity_poly.entity_id
_entity_poly.type
_entity_poly.pdbx_seq_one_letter_code
_entity_poly.pdbx_strand_id
1 'polypeptide(L)'
;LKQGKLLTRSGTIRVIGYSFNTTAALGDIPASYTYNTTKIDISNMNNDFMTYDSGDIANVNSLNYNLPVTFKQKLCKLTISISVTGFTSNTISGCTGVYVKQGGNSTSWVIGSSAVAANTNNTASFNPNTNLTTTIRMVPFASARTITVHFDKLTVGNIISNNADNIDITSNQSVQLKEGMSYTMKIQFKRSPGINVPAG
;
A
#
# COMPACT_ATOMS: atom_id res chain seq x y z
N LEU A 1 12.42 -21.13 4.65
CA LEU A 1 12.54 -20.68 6.05
C LEU A 1 13.55 -21.57 6.77
N LYS A 2 14.69 -21.04 7.23
CA LYS A 2 15.61 -21.79 8.10
C LYS A 2 15.04 -21.78 9.51
N GLN A 3 14.93 -22.95 10.14
CA GLN A 3 14.54 -23.05 11.55
C GLN A 3 15.66 -22.43 12.41
N GLY A 4 15.32 -21.45 13.24
CA GLY A 4 16.22 -20.90 14.25
C GLY A 4 16.04 -21.64 15.58
N LYS A 5 17.13 -21.94 16.29
CA LYS A 5 17.10 -22.40 17.68
C LYS A 5 17.37 -21.21 18.59
N LEU A 6 16.45 -20.90 19.53
CA LEU A 6 16.70 -19.91 20.57
C LEU A 6 17.47 -20.57 21.72
N LEU A 7 18.58 -19.97 22.16
CA LEU A 7 19.37 -20.46 23.29
C LEU A 7 18.72 -20.07 24.63
N THR A 8 18.59 -21.10 25.48
CA THR A 8 18.37 -21.12 26.93
C THR A 8 18.23 -19.77 27.65
N ARG A 9 16.98 -19.37 27.92
CA ARG A 9 16.67 -18.48 29.03
C ARG A 9 15.46 -19.03 29.76
N SER A 10 15.60 -19.36 31.05
CA SER A 10 14.45 -19.62 31.90
C SER A 10 13.68 -18.31 32.09
N GLY A 11 12.38 -18.33 31.80
CA GLY A 11 11.49 -17.19 32.02
C GLY A 11 10.50 -16.95 30.88
N THR A 12 9.97 -15.74 30.84
CA THR A 12 9.10 -15.26 29.77
C THR A 12 9.94 -14.66 28.64
N ILE A 13 9.66 -15.05 27.40
CA ILE A 13 10.26 -14.50 26.18
C ILE A 13 9.17 -14.01 25.24
N ARG A 14 9.50 -13.09 24.33
CA ARG A 14 8.66 -12.73 23.18
C ARG A 14 9.56 -12.56 21.97
N VAL A 15 9.20 -13.21 20.87
CA VAL A 15 9.97 -13.22 19.62
C VAL A 15 9.23 -12.37 18.61
N ILE A 16 9.92 -11.35 18.11
CA ILE A 16 9.41 -10.46 17.07
C ILE A 16 10.25 -10.68 15.82
N GLY A 17 9.57 -10.97 14.70
CA GLY A 17 10.18 -11.05 13.39
C GLY A 17 9.55 -10.03 12.46
N TYR A 18 10.32 -9.52 11.51
CA TYR A 18 9.76 -8.76 10.39
C TYR A 18 10.50 -9.14 9.12
N SER A 19 9.82 -9.03 8.00
CA SER A 19 10.33 -9.35 6.70
C SER A 19 9.83 -8.33 5.71
N PHE A 20 10.77 -7.80 4.95
CA PHE A 20 10.46 -7.11 3.73
C PHE A 20 10.70 -8.09 2.59
N ASN A 21 9.76 -8.22 1.66
CA ASN A 21 9.98 -9.00 0.44
C ASN A 21 10.93 -8.23 -0.51
N THR A 22 12.15 -7.94 -0.04
CA THR A 22 13.20 -7.26 -0.80
C THR A 22 14.43 -8.15 -0.88
N THR A 23 15.20 -7.94 -1.93
CA THR A 23 16.54 -8.51 -2.11
C THR A 23 17.64 -7.70 -1.41
N ALA A 24 17.32 -6.55 -0.82
CA ALA A 24 18.26 -5.70 -0.10
C ALA A 24 18.52 -6.20 1.33
N ALA A 25 19.74 -5.94 1.84
CA ALA A 25 20.18 -6.35 3.16
C ALA A 25 19.35 -5.70 4.28
N LEU A 26 19.07 -6.47 5.35
CA LEU A 26 18.14 -6.13 6.44
C LEU A 26 18.60 -5.01 7.39
N GLY A 27 19.69 -4.30 7.06
CA GLY A 27 20.34 -3.34 7.97
C GLY A 27 20.93 -4.02 9.21
N ASP A 28 21.55 -3.21 10.08
CA ASP A 28 22.14 -3.70 11.33
C ASP A 28 21.06 -3.83 12.41
N ILE A 29 21.08 -4.96 13.14
CA ILE A 29 20.22 -5.17 14.30
C ILE A 29 20.73 -4.26 15.44
N PRO A 30 19.88 -3.43 16.09
CA PRO A 30 20.30 -2.58 17.20
C PRO A 30 20.89 -3.38 18.36
N ALA A 31 21.97 -2.86 18.97
CA ALA A 31 22.65 -3.50 20.10
C ALA A 31 21.81 -3.59 21.39
N SER A 32 20.76 -2.76 21.51
CA SER A 32 19.80 -2.80 22.61
C SER A 32 18.38 -2.64 22.09
N TYR A 33 17.47 -3.48 22.59
CA TYR A 33 16.06 -3.45 22.22
C TYR A 33 15.21 -3.02 23.42
N THR A 34 14.54 -1.87 23.29
CA THR A 34 13.46 -1.49 24.20
C THR A 34 12.13 -1.86 23.56
N TYR A 35 11.43 -2.78 24.24
CA TYR A 35 10.10 -3.22 23.89
C TYR A 35 9.16 -2.00 23.90
N ASN A 36 8.62 -1.64 22.72
CA ASN A 36 7.69 -0.52 22.44
C ASN A 36 8.25 0.85 22.03
N THR A 37 9.53 1.02 21.70
CA THR A 37 10.01 2.34 21.21
C THR A 37 10.94 2.27 20.00
N THR A 38 11.35 1.07 19.59
CA THR A 38 12.21 0.92 18.42
C THR A 38 11.39 1.11 17.15
N LYS A 39 11.64 2.21 16.44
CA LYS A 39 11.04 2.52 15.14
C LYS A 39 11.85 1.82 14.04
N ILE A 40 11.17 1.13 13.14
CA ILE A 40 11.72 0.54 11.92
C ILE A 40 11.15 1.31 10.74
N ASP A 41 12.02 1.90 9.92
CA ASP A 41 11.60 2.57 8.70
C ASP A 41 11.34 1.54 7.58
N ILE A 42 10.21 1.71 6.89
CA ILE A 42 9.78 0.86 5.77
C ILE A 42 10.25 1.55 4.49
N SER A 43 11.42 1.16 4.02
CA SER A 43 12.16 1.85 2.95
C SER A 43 11.47 1.83 1.59
N ASN A 44 10.65 0.81 1.30
CA ASN A 44 9.93 0.71 0.05
C ASN A 44 8.57 0.03 0.25
N MET A 45 7.50 0.83 0.15
CA MET A 45 6.14 0.33 0.27
C MET A 45 5.71 -0.52 -0.93
N ASN A 46 6.38 -0.48 -2.08
CA ASN A 46 6.00 -1.36 -3.20
C ASN A 46 6.22 -2.85 -2.89
N ASN A 47 7.00 -3.17 -1.85
CA ASN A 47 7.24 -4.52 -1.40
C ASN A 47 6.26 -4.93 -0.30
N ASP A 48 6.11 -6.23 -0.10
CA ASP A 48 5.39 -6.73 1.07
C ASP A 48 6.19 -6.45 2.34
N PHE A 49 5.47 -5.97 3.36
CA PHE A 49 6.00 -5.78 4.70
C PHE A 49 5.18 -6.62 5.66
N MET A 50 5.81 -7.68 6.17
CA MET A 50 5.16 -8.65 7.04
C MET A 50 5.84 -8.68 8.40
N THR A 51 5.07 -8.88 9.45
CA THR A 51 5.62 -9.05 10.81
C THR A 51 5.12 -10.33 11.45
N TYR A 52 5.92 -10.88 12.33
CA TYR A 52 5.62 -11.98 13.23
C TYR A 52 5.77 -11.47 14.65
N ASP A 53 4.82 -11.85 15.49
CA ASP A 53 4.86 -11.57 16.92
C ASP A 53 4.36 -12.82 17.63
N SER A 54 5.23 -13.44 18.43
CA SER A 54 4.86 -14.65 19.17
C SER A 54 3.89 -14.38 20.32
N GLY A 55 3.74 -13.12 20.74
CA GLY A 55 3.24 -12.81 22.08
C GLY A 55 4.21 -13.27 23.17
N ASP A 56 3.81 -13.09 24.42
CA ASP A 56 4.60 -13.54 25.57
C ASP A 56 4.49 -15.07 25.71
N ILE A 57 5.63 -15.73 25.67
CA ILE A 57 5.78 -17.17 25.89
C ILE A 57 6.35 -17.35 27.29
N ALA A 58 5.49 -17.74 28.23
CA ALA A 58 5.89 -18.02 29.61
C ALA A 58 6.56 -19.39 29.74
N ASN A 59 7.30 -19.59 30.83
CA ASN A 59 7.84 -20.89 31.26
C ASN A 59 8.73 -21.58 30.21
N VAL A 60 9.48 -20.82 29.40
CA VAL A 60 10.43 -21.42 28.46
C VAL A 60 11.57 -22.04 29.26
N ASN A 61 11.65 -23.36 29.25
CA ASN A 61 12.60 -24.13 30.06
C ASN A 61 13.34 -25.23 29.27
N SER A 62 13.14 -25.31 27.95
CA SER A 62 13.77 -26.30 27.08
C SER A 62 14.67 -25.66 26.02
N LEU A 63 15.72 -26.39 25.63
CA LEU A 63 16.70 -26.02 24.59
C LEU A 63 16.12 -25.97 23.16
N ASN A 64 14.93 -26.53 22.96
CA ASN A 64 14.29 -26.65 21.64
C ASN A 64 12.82 -26.23 21.75
N TYR A 65 12.55 -24.95 21.56
CA TYR A 65 11.18 -24.42 21.43
C TYR A 65 10.86 -24.20 19.95
N ASN A 66 9.85 -24.89 19.43
CA ASN A 66 9.40 -24.69 18.06
C ASN A 66 8.41 -23.51 18.01
N LEU A 67 8.74 -22.47 17.26
CA LEU A 67 7.87 -21.31 17.11
C LEU A 67 6.91 -21.56 15.94
N PRO A 68 5.58 -21.52 16.14
CA PRO A 68 4.63 -21.43 15.04
C PRO A 68 4.77 -20.03 14.42
N VAL A 69 5.63 -19.91 13.41
CA VAL A 69 5.92 -18.63 12.75
C VAL A 69 4.89 -18.40 11.64
N THR A 70 3.93 -17.51 11.90
CA THR A 70 3.00 -17.01 10.88
C THR A 70 3.19 -15.51 10.73
N PHE A 71 3.78 -15.10 9.61
CA PHE A 71 3.91 -13.70 9.26
C PHE A 71 2.56 -13.12 8.80
N LYS A 72 2.26 -11.90 9.27
CA LYS A 72 1.07 -11.14 8.90
C LYS A 72 1.47 -9.92 8.08
N GLN A 73 0.83 -9.72 6.94
CA GLN A 73 1.02 -8.53 6.13
C GLN A 73 0.51 -7.28 6.85
N LYS A 74 1.33 -6.23 6.87
CA LYS A 74 1.02 -4.97 7.56
C LYS A 74 0.55 -3.86 6.64
N LEU A 75 0.88 -3.93 5.35
CA LEU A 75 0.35 -2.99 4.37
C LEU A 75 -0.95 -3.54 3.75
N CYS A 76 -1.88 -2.66 3.40
CA CYS A 76 -3.01 -3.05 2.57
C CYS A 76 -2.60 -3.00 1.10
N LYS A 77 -3.37 -3.66 0.23
CA LYS A 77 -3.14 -3.69 -1.22
C LYS A 77 -4.30 -2.99 -1.91
N LEU A 78 -4.02 -1.92 -2.65
CA LEU A 78 -5.02 -1.24 -3.47
C LEU A 78 -4.72 -1.49 -4.95
N THR A 79 -5.70 -2.04 -5.65
CA THR A 79 -5.68 -2.15 -7.11
C THR A 79 -6.49 -1.00 -7.70
N ILE A 80 -5.84 -0.16 -8.50
CA ILE A 80 -6.53 0.83 -9.33
C ILE A 80 -6.77 0.18 -10.70
N SER A 81 -8.02 0.14 -11.13
CA SER A 81 -8.40 -0.35 -12.45
C SER A 81 -9.12 0.76 -13.20
N ILE A 82 -8.61 1.10 -14.37
CA ILE A 82 -9.09 2.18 -15.20
C ILE A 82 -9.79 1.60 -16.43
N SER A 83 -10.91 2.20 -16.82
CA SER A 83 -11.66 1.83 -18.02
C SER A 83 -12.13 3.08 -18.76
N VAL A 84 -12.22 2.99 -20.08
CA VAL A 84 -12.70 4.07 -20.95
C VAL A 84 -13.80 3.52 -21.85
N THR A 85 -14.90 4.26 -22.00
CA THR A 85 -16.01 3.86 -22.86
C THR A 85 -16.75 5.06 -23.47
N GLY A 86 -17.42 4.86 -24.60
CA GLY A 86 -18.23 5.90 -25.27
C GLY A 86 -17.42 6.90 -26.11
N PHE A 87 -16.13 6.69 -26.30
CA PHE A 87 -15.29 7.51 -27.17
C PHE A 87 -15.04 6.81 -28.51
N THR A 88 -14.71 7.58 -29.56
CA THR A 88 -14.32 7.02 -30.87
C THR A 88 -13.10 6.10 -30.74
N SER A 89 -12.16 6.46 -29.87
CA SER A 89 -11.11 5.57 -29.38
C SER A 89 -11.29 5.41 -27.87
N ASN A 90 -11.42 4.19 -27.35
CA ASN A 90 -11.55 3.94 -25.92
C ASN A 90 -10.18 3.74 -25.27
N THR A 91 -9.31 4.75 -25.38
CA THR A 91 -7.90 4.68 -24.96
C THR A 91 -7.56 5.77 -23.95
N ILE A 92 -6.49 5.54 -23.19
CA ILE A 92 -5.82 6.53 -22.35
C ILE A 92 -4.42 6.75 -22.89
N SER A 93 -4.01 8.00 -23.01
CA SER A 93 -2.68 8.38 -23.47
C SER A 93 -2.19 9.65 -22.77
N GLY A 94 -0.92 9.98 -22.96
CA GLY A 94 -0.32 11.20 -22.41
C GLY A 94 -0.33 11.31 -20.88
N CYS A 95 -0.57 10.20 -20.16
CA CYS A 95 -0.67 10.23 -18.70
C CYS A 95 0.67 10.49 -18.04
N THR A 96 0.72 11.48 -17.15
CA THR A 96 1.88 11.79 -16.31
C THR A 96 1.47 12.02 -14.87
N GLY A 97 2.39 11.77 -13.94
CA GLY A 97 2.22 12.09 -12.52
C GLY A 97 0.99 11.47 -11.86
N VAL A 98 0.65 10.23 -12.22
CA VAL A 98 -0.52 9.58 -11.63
C VAL A 98 -0.15 8.93 -10.30
N TYR A 99 -0.83 9.28 -9.22
CA TYR A 99 -0.56 8.73 -7.88
C TYR A 99 -1.79 8.75 -6.99
N VAL A 100 -1.77 8.00 -5.89
CA VAL A 100 -2.81 8.07 -4.86
C VAL A 100 -2.40 9.08 -3.80
N LYS A 101 -3.27 10.06 -3.55
CA LYS A 101 -3.05 11.05 -2.49
C LYS A 101 -3.13 10.39 -1.13
N GLN A 102 -2.21 10.77 -0.23
CA GLN A 102 -2.14 10.25 1.13
C GLN A 102 -2.07 8.72 1.24
N GLY A 103 -1.58 8.02 0.21
CA GLY A 103 -1.39 6.57 0.24
C GLY A 103 -0.04 6.12 0.81
N GLY A 104 0.89 7.07 0.93
CA GLY A 104 2.16 6.96 1.59
C GLY A 104 3.32 6.47 0.72
N ASN A 105 4.43 7.21 0.72
CA ASN A 105 5.72 6.82 0.12
C ASN A 105 6.82 6.57 1.17
N SER A 106 6.53 6.85 2.44
CA SER A 106 7.43 6.62 3.58
C SER A 106 6.62 6.27 4.81
N THR A 107 7.00 5.26 5.54
CA THR A 107 6.28 4.90 6.76
C THR A 107 7.21 4.17 7.70
N SER A 108 6.77 3.99 8.93
CA SER A 108 7.52 3.27 9.94
C SER A 108 6.62 2.39 10.75
N TRP A 109 7.15 1.27 11.19
CA TRP A 109 6.50 0.37 12.13
C TRP A 109 7.28 0.37 13.44
N VAL A 110 6.58 0.41 14.57
CA VAL A 110 7.20 0.31 15.89
C VAL A 110 7.14 -1.13 16.34
N ILE A 111 8.25 -1.68 16.82
CA ILE A 111 8.28 -3.07 17.27
C ILE A 111 7.30 -3.28 18.43
N GLY A 112 6.47 -4.32 18.36
CA GLY A 112 5.39 -4.60 19.30
C GLY A 112 4.08 -3.87 19.00
N SER A 113 4.09 -2.91 18.06
CA SER A 113 2.86 -2.28 17.56
C SER A 113 2.09 -3.23 16.65
N SER A 114 0.77 -3.21 16.76
CA SER A 114 -0.07 -3.80 15.72
C SER A 114 -0.07 -2.93 14.46
N ALA A 115 -0.03 -1.60 14.58
CA ALA A 115 -0.21 -0.67 13.48
C ALA A 115 1.11 -0.14 12.88
N VAL A 116 1.06 0.13 11.58
CA VAL A 116 2.06 0.93 10.84
C VAL A 116 1.69 2.40 10.95
N ALA A 117 2.67 3.29 11.13
CA ALA A 117 2.43 4.72 11.27
C ALA A 117 1.77 5.31 10.01
N ALA A 118 0.67 6.05 10.22
CA ALA A 118 -0.05 6.71 9.14
C ALA A 118 0.87 7.67 8.37
N ASN A 119 0.68 7.74 7.05
CA ASN A 119 1.37 8.68 6.18
C ASN A 119 0.38 9.66 5.52
N THR A 120 0.77 10.93 5.40
CA THR A 120 0.03 11.98 4.68
C THR A 120 0.58 12.25 3.28
N ASN A 121 1.70 11.63 2.89
CA ASN A 121 2.33 11.77 1.58
C ASN A 121 1.61 10.95 0.52
N ASN A 122 1.78 11.36 -0.73
CA ASN A 122 1.30 10.65 -1.91
C ASN A 122 2.09 9.36 -2.12
N THR A 123 1.55 8.43 -2.89
CA THR A 123 2.30 7.23 -3.31
C THR A 123 3.33 7.58 -4.37
N ALA A 124 4.24 6.64 -4.66
CA ALA A 124 5.02 6.70 -5.89
C ALA A 124 4.09 6.76 -7.11
N SER A 125 4.53 7.47 -8.16
CA SER A 125 3.76 7.60 -9.39
C SER A 125 3.73 6.28 -10.16
N PHE A 126 2.61 6.02 -10.83
CA PHE A 126 2.43 4.92 -11.76
C PHE A 126 1.96 5.43 -13.12
N ASN A 127 2.03 4.58 -14.15
CA ASN A 127 1.77 4.99 -15.52
C ASN A 127 0.65 4.13 -16.17
N PRO A 128 -0.55 4.69 -16.38
CA PRO A 128 -1.66 3.98 -17.01
C PRO A 128 -1.67 4.03 -18.55
N ASN A 129 -0.63 4.53 -19.21
CA ASN A 129 -0.57 4.57 -20.69
C ASN A 129 -0.50 3.17 -21.32
N THR A 130 0.10 2.19 -20.62
CA THR A 130 0.30 0.82 -21.15
C THR A 130 -0.45 -0.23 -20.33
N ASN A 131 -0.69 0.01 -19.05
CA ASN A 131 -1.41 -0.89 -18.18
C ASN A 131 -2.50 -0.15 -17.41
N LEU A 132 -3.75 -0.41 -17.77
CA LEU A 132 -4.92 0.20 -17.12
C LEU A 132 -5.18 -0.35 -15.72
N THR A 133 -4.41 -1.34 -15.26
CA THR A 133 -4.49 -1.83 -13.90
C THR A 133 -3.13 -1.72 -13.22
N THR A 134 -3.10 -1.07 -12.06
CA THR A 134 -1.92 -1.03 -11.20
C THR A 134 -2.28 -1.51 -9.81
N THR A 135 -1.31 -2.09 -9.12
CA THR A 135 -1.44 -2.46 -7.72
C THR A 135 -0.36 -1.80 -6.92
N ILE A 136 -0.77 -1.13 -5.85
CA ILE A 136 0.09 -0.42 -4.92
C ILE A 136 -0.16 -0.94 -3.51
N ARG A 137 0.84 -0.86 -2.64
CA ARG A 137 0.62 -1.04 -1.22
C ARG A 137 0.40 0.31 -0.57
N MET A 138 -0.43 0.33 0.46
CA MET A 138 -0.74 1.54 1.22
C MET A 138 -0.73 1.24 2.71
N VAL A 139 -0.48 2.28 3.51
CA VAL A 139 -0.65 2.19 4.96
C VAL A 139 -2.15 2.01 5.25
N PRO A 140 -2.54 1.07 6.12
CA PRO A 140 -3.92 0.97 6.60
C PRO A 140 -4.43 2.31 7.15
N PHE A 141 -5.70 2.61 6.94
CA PHE A 141 -6.29 3.84 7.43
C PHE A 141 -6.79 3.67 8.86
N ALA A 142 -6.42 4.61 9.74
CA ALA A 142 -6.91 4.65 11.12
C ALA A 142 -8.45 4.73 11.20
N SER A 143 -9.07 5.41 10.23
CA SER A 143 -10.52 5.59 10.11
C SER A 143 -10.95 5.55 8.64
N ALA A 144 -12.24 5.32 8.40
CA ALA A 144 -12.78 5.31 7.05
C ALA A 144 -12.66 6.69 6.38
N ARG A 145 -12.14 6.73 5.15
CA ARG A 145 -12.02 7.94 4.32
C ARG A 145 -12.09 7.59 2.84
N THR A 146 -12.32 8.60 2.00
CA THR A 146 -12.28 8.42 0.55
C THR A 146 -10.84 8.26 0.05
N ILE A 147 -10.69 7.69 -1.14
CA ILE A 147 -9.42 7.52 -1.84
C ILE A 147 -9.42 8.46 -3.04
N THR A 148 -8.34 9.25 -3.20
CA THR A 148 -8.20 10.18 -4.32
C THR A 148 -7.02 9.78 -5.18
N VAL A 149 -7.26 9.59 -6.47
CA VAL A 149 -6.22 9.38 -7.48
C VAL A 149 -6.03 10.69 -8.24
N HIS A 150 -4.80 11.20 -8.23
CA HIS A 150 -4.42 12.39 -8.96
C HIS A 150 -3.85 12.01 -10.33
N PHE A 151 -4.10 12.85 -11.34
CA PHE A 151 -3.50 12.79 -12.67
C PHE A 151 -2.95 14.18 -13.02
N ASP A 152 -1.63 14.36 -13.13
CA ASP A 152 -1.05 15.65 -13.54
C ASP A 152 -1.46 15.99 -14.99
N LYS A 153 -1.42 15.00 -15.88
CA LYS A 153 -1.93 15.09 -17.25
C LYS A 153 -2.64 13.80 -17.62
N LEU A 154 -3.69 13.92 -18.40
CA LEU A 154 -4.50 12.80 -18.88
C LEU A 154 -5.13 13.15 -20.24
N THR A 155 -4.95 12.29 -21.23
CA THR A 155 -5.72 12.31 -22.49
C THR A 155 -6.67 11.12 -22.53
N VAL A 156 -7.96 11.36 -22.78
CA VAL A 156 -8.97 10.31 -22.92
C VAL A 156 -9.51 10.27 -24.35
N GLY A 157 -9.34 9.13 -25.00
CA GLY A 157 -9.88 8.81 -26.31
C GLY A 157 -9.25 9.52 -27.50
N ASN A 158 -7.97 9.91 -27.37
CA ASN A 158 -7.14 10.49 -28.44
C ASN A 158 -7.71 11.73 -29.13
N ILE A 159 -8.53 12.52 -28.43
CA ILE A 159 -9.00 13.82 -28.90
C ILE A 159 -8.32 14.91 -28.07
N ILE A 160 -7.66 15.87 -28.73
CA ILE A 160 -6.91 16.96 -28.07
C ILE A 160 -7.79 17.76 -27.09
N SER A 161 -9.08 17.93 -27.40
CA SER A 161 -10.04 18.62 -26.52
C SER A 161 -10.41 17.85 -25.25
N ASN A 162 -10.01 16.57 -25.13
CA ASN A 162 -10.23 15.74 -23.94
C ASN A 162 -9.00 15.67 -23.03
N ASN A 163 -8.01 16.53 -23.27
CA ASN A 163 -6.88 16.68 -22.38
C ASN A 163 -7.36 17.39 -21.12
N ALA A 164 -6.98 16.83 -19.98
CA ALA A 164 -7.19 17.49 -18.72
C ALA A 164 -5.93 17.41 -17.88
N ASP A 165 -5.63 18.55 -17.26
CA ASP A 165 -4.47 18.73 -16.41
C ASP A 165 -4.94 18.78 -14.96
N ASN A 166 -4.17 18.18 -14.06
CA ASN A 166 -4.37 18.17 -12.61
C ASN A 166 -5.78 17.71 -12.18
N ILE A 167 -6.23 16.56 -12.67
CA ILE A 167 -7.51 15.97 -12.25
C ILE A 167 -7.34 15.18 -10.95
N ASP A 168 -8.25 15.40 -10.01
CA ASP A 168 -8.50 14.48 -8.90
C ASP A 168 -9.75 13.63 -9.16
N ILE A 169 -9.62 12.32 -8.99
CA ILE A 169 -10.75 11.38 -8.99
C ILE A 169 -10.85 10.77 -7.60
N THR A 170 -11.93 11.11 -6.91
CA THR A 170 -12.21 10.66 -5.54
C THR A 170 -13.25 9.56 -5.52
N SER A 171 -13.03 8.52 -4.70
CA SER A 171 -14.02 7.47 -4.50
C SER A 171 -15.31 8.04 -3.90
N ASN A 172 -16.45 7.51 -4.33
CA ASN A 172 -17.77 7.88 -3.80
C ASN A 172 -18.07 7.27 -2.41
N GLN A 173 -17.26 6.30 -1.99
CA GLN A 173 -17.38 5.63 -0.70
C GLN A 173 -16.13 5.88 0.13
N SER A 174 -16.35 6.05 1.43
CA SER A 174 -15.29 6.01 2.43
C SER A 174 -15.01 4.57 2.81
N VAL A 175 -13.73 4.20 2.88
CA VAL A 175 -13.28 2.87 3.26
C VAL A 175 -12.21 2.98 4.33
N GLN A 176 -12.26 2.08 5.32
CA GLN A 176 -11.15 1.88 6.23
C GLN A 176 -10.27 0.76 5.66
N LEU A 177 -9.12 1.13 5.10
CA LEU A 177 -8.14 0.16 4.61
C LEU A 177 -7.52 -0.57 5.82
N LYS A 178 -7.53 -1.91 5.79
CA LYS A 178 -7.05 -2.76 6.89
C LYS A 178 -5.79 -3.54 6.49
N GLU A 179 -4.97 -3.85 7.49
CA GLU A 179 -3.76 -4.66 7.36
C GLU A 179 -4.03 -5.97 6.60
N GLY A 180 -3.18 -6.28 5.61
CA GLY A 180 -3.26 -7.52 4.84
C GLY A 180 -4.47 -7.66 3.90
N MET A 181 -5.37 -6.69 3.89
CA MET A 181 -6.56 -6.72 3.04
C MET A 181 -6.29 -6.14 1.65
N SER A 182 -7.05 -6.64 0.67
CA SER A 182 -6.99 -6.18 -0.72
C SER A 182 -8.26 -5.42 -1.09
N TYR A 183 -8.09 -4.32 -1.82
CA TYR A 183 -9.16 -3.42 -2.24
C TYR A 183 -9.00 -3.12 -3.73
N THR A 184 -10.11 -2.77 -4.38
CA THR A 184 -10.11 -2.35 -5.78
C THR A 184 -10.85 -1.03 -5.91
N MET A 185 -10.19 -0.02 -6.46
CA MET A 185 -10.82 1.22 -6.92
C MET A 185 -10.97 1.14 -8.44
N LYS A 186 -12.19 1.30 -8.92
CA LYS A 186 -12.49 1.35 -10.35
C LYS A 186 -12.70 2.80 -10.76
N ILE A 187 -11.92 3.25 -11.73
CA ILE A 187 -12.06 4.55 -12.37
C ILE A 187 -12.61 4.30 -13.78
N GLN A 188 -13.71 4.96 -14.11
CA GLN A 188 -14.30 4.86 -15.45
C GLN A 188 -14.41 6.25 -16.06
N PHE A 189 -13.76 6.45 -17.19
CA PHE A 189 -14.00 7.59 -18.06
C PHE A 189 -15.08 7.23 -19.06
N LYS A 190 -16.14 8.02 -19.11
CA LYS A 190 -17.25 7.83 -20.05
C LYS A 190 -17.59 9.15 -20.73
N ARG A 191 -17.83 9.09 -22.03
CA ARG A 191 -18.40 10.22 -22.76
C ARG A 191 -19.91 10.20 -22.60
N SER A 192 -20.49 11.27 -22.06
CA SER A 192 -21.94 11.46 -22.07
C SER A 192 -22.40 11.89 -23.47
N PRO A 193 -23.61 11.51 -23.91
CA PRO A 193 -24.19 12.04 -25.14
C PRO A 193 -24.27 13.58 -25.05
N GLY A 194 -23.72 14.28 -26.05
CA GLY A 194 -23.87 15.73 -26.19
C GLY A 194 -24.98 16.03 -27.20
N ILE A 195 -25.90 16.93 -26.86
CA ILE A 195 -26.82 17.51 -27.84
C ILE A 195 -26.08 18.65 -28.53
N ASN A 196 -25.93 18.56 -29.85
CA ASN A 196 -25.42 19.67 -30.65
C ASN A 196 -26.64 20.43 -31.20
N VAL A 197 -26.93 21.62 -30.68
CA VAL A 197 -27.98 22.50 -31.21
C VAL A 197 -27.35 23.41 -32.25
N PRO A 198 -27.68 23.30 -33.55
CA PRO A 198 -27.18 24.22 -34.56
C PRO A 198 -27.61 25.65 -34.24
N ALA A 199 -26.71 26.61 -34.41
CA ALA A 199 -27.08 28.03 -34.40
C ALA A 199 -28.01 28.29 -35.60
N GLY A 200 -29.18 28.90 -35.33
CA GLY A 200 -30.15 29.30 -36.34
C GLY A 200 -29.72 30.54 -37.12
#